data_AF-A0A317YL84-F1
#
_entry.id   AF-A0A317YL84-F1
#
_cell.length_a   1.000
_cell.length_b   1.000
_cell.length_c   1.000
_cell.angle_alpha   90.00
_cell.angle_beta   90.00
_cell.angle_gamma   90.00
#
_symmetry.space_group_name_H-M   'P 1'
#
loop_
_entity.id
_entity.type
_entity.pdbx_description
1 polymer ?
#
loop_
_entity_poly.entity_id
_entity_poly.type
_entity_poly.pdbx_seq_one_letter_code
_entity_poly.pdbx_strand_id
1 'polypeptide(L)' 'MTDGPIKVNSEIGALKTVLLKRPGKELENLVPDYVDGLLFDDMPYLEVAQKEHDKFAQVL' A
#
# COMPACT_ATOMS: atom_id res chain seq x y z
N MET A 1 -13.94 21.72 -19.90
CA MET A 1 -12.94 20.66 -19.65
C MET A 1 -12.93 20.44 -18.15
N THR A 2 -13.12 19.22 -17.68
CA THR A 2 -13.26 18.92 -16.25
C THR A 2 -11.92 19.14 -15.53
N ASP A 3 -11.74 20.35 -14.98
CA ASP A 3 -10.66 20.66 -14.03
C ASP A 3 -10.98 20.03 -12.66
N GLY A 4 -11.13 18.72 -12.65
CA GLY A 4 -11.25 17.93 -11.44
C GLY A 4 -9.89 17.73 -10.76
N PRO A 5 -9.88 17.45 -9.45
CA PRO A 5 -8.64 17.19 -8.70
C PRO A 5 -7.90 15.93 -9.16
N ILE A 6 -8.58 15.02 -9.87
CA ILE A 6 -8.02 13.76 -10.37
C ILE A 6 -7.84 13.85 -11.89
N LYS A 7 -6.61 13.56 -12.35
CA LYS A 7 -6.24 13.54 -13.77
C LYS A 7 -5.35 12.34 -14.06
N VAL A 8 -5.95 11.21 -14.42
CA VAL A 8 -5.26 9.94 -14.74
C VAL A 8 -5.73 9.48 -16.12
N ASN A 9 -4.93 9.74 -17.15
CA ASN A 9 -5.26 9.44 -18.55
C ASN A 9 -4.27 8.47 -19.21
N SER A 10 -3.28 7.99 -18.46
CA SER A 10 -2.22 7.09 -18.91
C SER A 10 -1.62 6.38 -17.70
N GLU A 11 -1.25 5.11 -17.87
CA GLU A 11 -0.54 4.29 -16.87
C GLU A 11 0.99 4.46 -16.90
N ILE A 12 1.54 5.15 -17.91
CA ILE A 12 2.99 5.29 -18.13
C ILE A 12 3.48 6.74 -18.21
N GLY A 13 2.56 7.70 -18.13
CA GLY A 13 2.92 9.12 -18.09
C GLY A 13 3.69 9.49 -16.82
N ALA A 14 4.37 10.63 -16.83
CA ALA A 14 5.07 11.11 -15.64
C ALA A 14 4.10 11.28 -14.45
N LEU A 15 4.33 10.49 -13.39
CA LEU A 15 3.52 10.50 -12.18
C LEU A 15 3.72 11.81 -11.42
N LYS A 16 2.62 12.46 -11.03
CA LYS A 16 2.65 13.74 -10.29
C LYS A 16 2.18 13.60 -8.85
N THR A 17 1.22 12.72 -8.60
CA THR A 17 0.62 12.51 -7.29
C THR A 17 0.12 11.09 -7.22
N VAL A 18 0.33 10.43 -6.08
CA VAL A 18 -0.09 9.06 -5.82
C VAL A 18 -0.62 8.96 -4.39
N LEU A 19 -1.60 8.08 -4.19
CA LEU A 19 -2.15 7.77 -2.88
C LEU A 19 -1.54 6.46 -2.39
N LEU A 20 -0.98 6.47 -1.19
CA LEU A 20 -0.41 5.29 -0.53
C LEU A 20 -1.17 4.97 0.77
N LYS A 21 -1.14 3.69 1.18
CA LYS A 21 -1.68 3.22 2.45
C LYS A 21 -0.58 2.53 3.24
N ARG A 22 -0.01 3.25 4.20
CA ARG A 22 1.01 2.70 5.11
C ARG A 22 0.39 1.59 5.97
N PRO A 23 1.03 0.40 6.07
CA PRO A 23 0.55 -0.69 6.92
C PRO A 23 0.48 -0.29 8.39
N GLY A 24 -0.66 -0.54 9.03
CA GLY A 24 -0.89 -0.31 10.45
C GLY A 24 -1.16 -1.59 11.24
N LYS A 25 -1.79 -1.43 12.41
CA LYS A 25 -2.11 -2.52 13.34
C LYS A 25 -3.07 -3.56 12.77
N GLU A 26 -3.70 -3.29 11.64
CA GLU A 26 -4.45 -4.30 10.89
C GLU A 26 -3.64 -5.57 10.60
N LEU A 27 -2.32 -5.46 10.42
CA LEU A 27 -1.44 -6.61 10.20
C LEU A 27 -1.14 -7.41 11.47
N GLU A 28 -1.20 -6.77 12.65
CA GLU A 28 -1.01 -7.46 13.94
C GLU A 28 -2.23 -8.30 14.34
N ASN A 29 -3.40 -8.03 13.73
CA ASN A 29 -4.64 -8.78 13.97
C ASN A 29 -4.74 -10.06 13.12
N LEU A 30 -3.72 -10.37 12.32
CA LEU A 30 -3.66 -11.59 11.53
C LEU A 30 -3.33 -12.77 12.45
N VAL A 31 -4.34 -13.58 12.74
CA VAL A 31 -4.20 -14.84 13.48
C VAL A 31 -4.05 -15.97 12.45
N PRO A 32 -3.15 -16.95 12.67
CA PRO A 32 -2.87 -18.04 11.71
C PRO A 32 -4.11 -18.69 11.08
N ASP A 33 -5.15 -18.94 11.89
CA ASP A 33 -6.38 -19.60 11.45
C ASP A 33 -7.19 -18.82 10.39
N TYR A 34 -6.92 -17.53 10.22
CA TYR A 34 -7.64 -16.65 9.29
C TYR A 34 -6.77 -16.12 8.14
N VAL A 35 -5.47 -16.43 8.10
CA VAL A 35 -4.52 -15.88 7.11
C VAL A 35 -4.95 -16.21 5.68
N ASP A 36 -5.28 -17.48 5.40
CA ASP A 36 -5.75 -17.93 4.08
C ASP A 36 -7.07 -17.24 3.65
N GLY A 37 -7.94 -16.94 4.61
CA GLY A 37 -9.21 -16.26 4.37
C GLY A 37 -9.08 -14.75 4.15
N LEU A 38 -7.93 -14.17 4.51
CA LEU A 38 -7.63 -12.75 4.42
C LEU A 38 -6.75 -12.38 3.22
N LEU A 39 -6.53 -13.33 2.30
CA LEU A 39 -5.73 -13.16 1.08
C LEU A 39 -4.24 -12.87 1.36
N PHE A 40 -3.72 -13.38 2.48
CA PHE A 40 -2.30 -13.34 2.81
C PHE A 40 -1.69 -14.73 2.62
N ASP A 41 -0.53 -14.79 1.97
CA ASP A 41 0.20 -16.06 1.78
C ASP A 41 1.09 -16.41 2.99
N ASP A 42 1.44 -15.42 3.83
CA ASP A 42 2.28 -15.58 5.02
C ASP A 42 1.96 -14.50 6.07
N MET A 43 2.40 -14.69 7.31
CA MET A 43 2.27 -13.72 8.39
C MET A 43 3.27 -12.56 8.21
N PRO A 44 2.79 -11.31 8.01
CA PRO A 44 3.67 -10.17 7.82
C PRO A 44 4.23 -9.64 9.14
N TYR A 45 5.51 -9.26 9.14
CA TYR A 45 6.11 -8.56 10.27
C TYR A 45 5.91 -7.04 10.10
N LEU A 46 4.98 -6.46 10.87
CA LEU A 46 4.54 -5.07 10.74
C LEU A 46 5.70 -4.06 10.71
N GLU A 47 6.69 -4.20 11.60
CA GLU A 47 7.81 -3.25 11.68
C GLU A 47 8.65 -3.24 10.39
N VAL A 48 8.91 -4.41 9.81
CA VAL A 48 9.65 -4.53 8.57
C VAL A 48 8.81 -4.05 7.39
N ALA A 49 7.53 -4.44 7.31
CA ALA A 49 6.61 -3.98 6.28
C ALA A 49 6.46 -2.44 6.27
N GLN A 50 6.44 -1.83 7.45
CA GLN A 50 6.46 -0.37 7.58
C GLN A 50 7.76 0.25 7.07
N LYS A 51 8.92 -0.30 7.43
CA LYS A 51 10.23 0.18 6.94
C LYS A 51 10.33 0.07 5.42
N GLU A 52 9.87 -1.03 4.84
CA GLU A 52 9.85 -1.26 3.39
C GLU A 52 8.89 -0.27 2.70
N HIS A 53 7.67 -0.11 3.21
CA HIS A 53 6.71 0.85 2.67
C HIS A 53 7.21 2.30 2.78
N ASP A 54 7.83 2.67 3.90
CA ASP A 54 8.42 4.00 4.08
C ASP A 54 9.58 4.23 3.10
N LYS A 55 10.37 3.20 2.81
CA LYS A 55 11.42 3.26 1.79
C LYS A 55 10.84 3.40 0.39
N PHE A 56 9.77 2.68 0.08
CA PHE A 56 9.05 2.81 -1.19
C PHE A 56 8.53 4.25 -1.39
N ALA A 57 7.89 4.82 -0.38
CA ALA A 57 7.38 6.19 -0.43
C ALA A 57 8.47 7.26 -0.62
N GLN A 58 9.72 6.98 -0.20
CA GLN A 58 10.87 7.86 -0.44
C GLN A 58 11.45 7.79 -1.85
N VAL A 59 11.22 6.68 -2.56
CA VAL A 59 11.73 6.45 -3.93
C VAL A 59 10.82 7.09 -4.98
N LEU A 60 9.52 7.21 -4.66
CA LEU A 60 8.51 7.89 -5.48
C LEU A 60 8.66 9.42 -5.43
#